data_AF-A0A2D9NEX7-F1
#
_entry.id   AF-A0A2D9NEX7-F1
#
_cell.length_a   1.000
_cell.length_b   1.000
_cell.length_c   1.000
_cell.angle_alpha   90.00
_cell.angle_beta   90.00
_cell.angle_gamma   90.00
#
_symmetry.space_group_name_H-M   'P 1'
#
loop_
_entity.id
_entity.type
_entity.pdbx_description
1 polymer ?
#
loop_
_entity_poly.entity_id
_entity_poly.type
_entity_poly.pdbx_seq_one_letter_code
_entity_poly.pdbx_strand_id
1 'polypeptide(L)' 'MGESLPPRQGERIPRRTAPDFNELGDDVGVLQGIFDGGFLNVAINDSNQFGPHAMIALLGVVATVTGIALLAMWII' A
#
# COMPACT_ATOMS: atom_id res chain seq x y z
N MET A 1 12.89 -15.73 -1.91
CA MET A 1 11.58 -16.35 -2.24
C MET A 1 11.03 -16.87 -0.92
N GLY A 2 9.86 -16.43 -0.48
CA GLY A 2 9.32 -16.87 0.82
C GLY A 2 8.98 -18.36 0.78
N GLU A 3 9.17 -19.06 1.90
CA GLU A 3 8.82 -20.47 2.06
C GLU A 3 7.34 -20.71 1.69
N SER A 4 7.04 -21.84 1.05
CA SER A 4 5.66 -22.22 0.72
C SER A 4 5.05 -23.05 1.86
N LEU A 5 3.87 -22.64 2.33
CA LEU A 5 3.07 -23.37 3.32
C LEU A 5 2.40 -24.58 2.66
N PRO A 6 2.19 -25.69 3.40
CA PRO A 6 1.49 -26.85 2.88
C PRO A 6 0.06 -26.47 2.45
N PRO A 7 -0.43 -27.00 1.31
CA PRO A 7 -1.77 -26.73 0.82
C PRO A 7 -2.83 -27.25 1.82
N ARG A 8 -3.88 -26.46 2.05
CA ARG A 8 -5.03 -26.92 2.87
C ARG A 8 -5.84 -27.97 2.08
N GLN A 9 -6.67 -28.73 2.79
CA GLN A 9 -7.54 -29.72 2.16
C GLN A 9 -8.41 -29.06 1.07
N GLY A 10 -8.32 -29.56 -0.16
CA GLY A 10 -9.02 -29.01 -1.33
C GLY A 10 -8.24 -27.95 -2.12
N GLU A 11 -7.06 -27.52 -1.67
CA GLU A 11 -6.20 -26.58 -2.41
C GLU A 11 -5.18 -27.31 -3.28
N ARG A 12 -5.06 -26.92 -4.56
CA ARG A 12 -4.05 -27.46 -5.48
C ARG A 12 -2.72 -26.71 -5.41
N ILE A 13 -2.73 -25.45 -4.98
CA ILE A 13 -1.56 -24.55 -5.00
C ILE A 13 -1.14 -24.27 -3.55
N PRO A 14 0.13 -24.52 -3.18
CA PRO A 14 0.67 -24.12 -1.89
C PRO A 14 0.57 -22.61 -1.68
N ARG A 15 0.16 -22.19 -0.47
CA ARG A 15 0.13 -20.77 -0.11
C ARG A 15 1.55 -20.28 0.16
N ARG A 16 1.85 -19.03 -0.15
CA ARG A 16 3.12 -18.41 0.28
C ARG A 16 2.94 -17.86 1.69
N THR A 17 3.98 -17.91 2.52
CA THR A 17 3.98 -17.20 3.81
C THR A 17 3.81 -15.71 3.56
N ALA A 18 3.03 -15.03 4.40
CA ALA A 18 2.87 -13.59 4.32
C ALA A 18 4.25 -12.92 4.48
N PRO A 19 4.54 -11.83 3.73
CA PRO A 19 5.71 -11.02 3.98
C PRO A 19 5.65 -10.41 5.39
N ASP A 20 6.80 -10.20 6.02
CA ASP A 20 6.89 -9.44 7.25
C ASP A 20 6.60 -7.96 6.97
N PHE A 21 5.81 -7.33 7.82
CA PHE A 21 5.56 -5.89 7.81
C PHE A 21 5.64 -5.34 9.24
N ASN A 22 5.88 -4.03 9.39
CA ASN A 22 5.89 -3.41 10.70
C ASN A 22 4.45 -3.21 11.18
N GLU A 23 4.00 -4.06 12.10
CA GLU A 23 2.68 -3.97 12.69
C GLU A 23 2.67 -2.84 13.74
N LEU A 24 1.74 -1.89 13.57
CA LEU A 24 1.62 -0.74 14.45
C LEU A 24 0.56 -1.03 15.52
N GLY A 25 0.69 -0.39 16.68
CA GLY A 25 -0.27 -0.56 17.78
C GLY A 25 -1.71 -0.25 17.36
N ASP A 26 -2.67 -0.92 17.98
CA ASP A 26 -4.11 -0.76 17.70
C ASP A 26 -4.63 0.67 17.99
N ASP A 27 -3.85 1.47 18.73
CA ASP A 27 -4.11 2.88 19.02
C ASP A 27 -3.72 3.83 17.88
N VAL A 28 -2.97 3.35 16.88
CA VAL A 28 -2.49 4.17 15.76
C VAL A 28 -3.58 4.32 14.70
N GLY A 29 -4.01 5.55 14.47
CA GLY A 29 -4.98 5.89 13.42
C GLY A 29 -4.38 5.85 12.01
N VAL A 30 -5.25 5.77 10.99
CA VAL A 30 -4.87 5.66 9.56
C VAL A 30 -3.88 6.73 9.12
N LEU A 31 -4.12 8.00 9.45
CA LEU A 31 -3.22 9.10 9.06
C LEU A 31 -1.83 8.93 9.70
N GLN A 32 -1.79 8.65 11.00
CA GLN A 32 -0.53 8.49 11.72
C GLN A 32 0.23 7.28 11.19
N GLY A 33 -0.44 6.17 10.94
CA GLY A 33 0.15 4.97 10.38
C GLY A 33 0.73 5.14 8.97
N ILE A 34 0.10 5.96 8.12
CA ILE A 34 0.63 6.30 6.80
C ILE A 34 1.94 7.11 6.90
N PHE A 35 2.02 8.04 7.86
CA PHE A 35 3.20 8.91 7.99
C PHE A 35 4.35 8.29 8.78
N ASP A 36 4.06 7.36 9.70
CA ASP A 36 5.06 6.72 10.58
C ASP A 36 6.14 5.97 9.80
N GLY A 37 5.73 5.16 8.81
CA GLY A 37 6.65 4.42 7.93
C GLY A 37 7.17 5.25 6.73
N GLY A 38 6.75 6.51 6.62
CA GLY A 38 6.94 7.38 5.45
C GLY A 38 5.93 7.12 4.33
N PHE A 39 5.20 8.16 3.91
CA PHE A 39 4.07 8.06 2.97
C PHE A 39 4.33 7.18 1.73
N LEU A 40 5.43 7.42 1.00
CA LEU A 40 5.75 6.66 -0.22
C LEU A 40 6.19 5.22 0.08
N ASN A 41 6.90 5.02 1.19
CA ASN A 41 7.39 3.70 1.58
C ASN A 41 6.22 2.81 2.03
N VAL A 42 5.27 3.37 2.78
CA VAL A 42 4.02 2.69 3.14
C VAL A 42 3.18 2.42 1.90
N ALA A 43 3.03 3.39 0.98
CA ALA A 43 2.18 3.24 -0.21
C ALA A 43 2.70 2.25 -1.26
N ILE A 44 4.02 2.13 -1.42
CA ILE A 44 4.63 1.32 -2.50
C ILE A 44 5.14 -0.03 -2.00
N ASN A 45 5.72 -0.08 -0.80
CA ASN A 45 6.36 -1.28 -0.27
C ASN A 45 5.52 -1.98 0.80
N ASP A 46 4.31 -1.50 1.10
CA ASP A 46 3.44 -2.01 2.16
C ASP A 46 4.20 -2.19 3.49
N SER A 47 5.05 -1.21 3.85
CA SER A 47 5.96 -1.34 4.99
C SER A 47 5.25 -1.50 6.35
N ASN A 48 3.95 -1.22 6.41
CA ASN A 48 3.06 -1.48 7.54
C ASN A 48 1.63 -1.79 7.05
N GLN A 49 0.71 -2.06 8.00
CA GLN A 49 -0.68 -2.41 7.72
C GLN A 49 -1.52 -1.33 6.99
N PHE A 50 -1.03 -0.08 6.91
CA PHE A 50 -1.74 1.04 6.30
C PHE A 50 -1.42 1.23 4.81
N GLY A 51 -0.63 0.33 4.21
CA GLY A 51 -0.28 0.35 2.77
C GLY A 51 -1.45 0.61 1.82
N PRO A 52 -2.57 -0.13 1.90
CA PRO A 52 -3.73 0.10 1.04
C PRO A 52 -4.34 1.49 1.15
N HIS A 53 -4.31 2.09 2.35
CA HIS A 53 -4.81 3.45 2.57
C HIS A 53 -3.85 4.48 1.98
N ALA A 54 -2.54 4.29 2.18
CA ALA A 54 -1.51 5.13 1.58
C ALA A 54 -1.54 5.07 0.04
N MET A 55 -1.81 3.89 -0.53
CA MET A 55 -1.93 3.70 -1.98
C MET A 55 -3.12 4.47 -2.57
N ILE A 56 -4.29 4.44 -1.91
CA ILE A 56 -5.46 5.23 -2.35
C ILE A 56 -5.16 6.74 -2.29
N ALA A 57 -4.50 7.20 -1.21
CA ALA A 57 -4.09 8.59 -1.10
C ALA A 57 -3.09 8.98 -2.22
N LEU A 58 -2.13 8.10 -2.53
CA LEU A 58 -1.17 8.30 -3.61
C LEU A 58 -1.86 8.39 -4.98
N LEU A 59 -2.82 7.51 -5.25
CA LEU A 59 -3.63 7.57 -6.48
C LEU A 59 -4.36 8.90 -6.61
N GLY A 60 -4.96 9.41 -5.53
CA GLY A 60 -5.59 10.72 -5.50
C GLY A 60 -4.62 11.85 -5.89
N VAL A 61 -3.44 11.87 -5.27
CA VAL A 61 -2.40 12.86 -5.57
C VAL A 61 -1.97 12.80 -7.04
N VAL A 62 -1.63 11.61 -7.56
CA VAL A 62 -1.18 11.44 -8.95
C VAL A 62 -2.28 11.81 -9.94
N ALA A 63 -3.53 11.43 -9.67
CA ALA A 63 -4.67 11.78 -10.51
C ALA A 63 -4.90 13.29 -10.55
N THR A 64 -4.83 13.97 -9.39
CA THR A 64 -4.96 15.43 -9.31
C THR A 64 -3.84 16.14 -10.06
N VAL A 65 -2.58 15.73 -9.87
CA VAL A 65 -1.43 16.31 -10.58
C VAL A 65 -1.59 16.14 -12.10
N THR A 66 -1.98 14.94 -12.54
CA THR A 66 -2.21 14.66 -13.97
C THR A 66 -3.35 15.52 -14.53
N GLY A 67 -4.47 15.64 -13.81
CA GLY A 67 -5.60 16.47 -14.23
C GLY A 67 -5.23 17.95 -14.34
N ILE A 68 -4.45 18.48 -13.40
CA ILE A 68 -3.94 19.85 -13.45
C ILE A 68 -3.00 20.05 -14.64
N ALA A 69 -2.11 19.09 -14.92
CA ALA A 69 -1.21 19.16 -16.07
C ALA A 69 -1.98 19.18 -17.40
N LEU A 70 -3.01 18.33 -17.55
CA LEU A 70 -3.87 18.33 -18.74
C LEU A 70 -4.64 19.65 -18.87
N LEU A 71 -5.17 20.19 -17.77
CA LEU A 71 -5.86 21.48 -17.76
C LEU A 71 -4.91 22.63 -18.16
N ALA A 72 -3.70 22.65 -17.62
CA ALA A 72 -2.69 23.65 -17.96
C ALA A 72 -2.32 23.59 -19.45
N MET A 73 -2.11 22.38 -19.99
CA MET A 73 -1.86 22.20 -21.43
C MET A 73 -3.03 22.64 -22.32
N TRP A 74 -4.26 22.56 -21.83
CA TRP A 74 -5.43 23.03 -22.58
C TRP A 74 -5.56 24.56 -22.59
N ILE A 75 -5.04 25.23 -21.57
CA ILE A 75 -5.12 26.70 -21.41
C ILE A 75 -4.06 27.44 -22.23
N ILE A 76 -2.90 26.82 -22.47
CA ILE A 76 -1.77 27.39 -23.22
C ILE A 76 -1.81 27.04 -24.72
#